data_AF-K6XCZ6-F1
#
_entry.id   AF-K6XCZ6-F1
#
_cell.length_a   1.000
_cell.length_b   1.000
_cell.length_c   1.000
_cell.angle_alpha   90.00
_cell.angle_beta   90.00
_cell.angle_gamma   90.00
#
_symmetry.space_group_name_H-M   'P 1'
#
loop_
_entity.id
_entity.type
_entity.pdbx_description
1 polymer ?
#
loop_
_entity_poly.entity_id
_entity_poly.type
_entity_poly.pdbx_seq_one_letter_code
_entity_poly.pdbx_strand_id
1 'polypeptide(L)'
;MSLIASEFVHPIHIGAFIEAAKTFHCHILVRKTGNLSVSWIGKTGYTGKRGDMKAKTANLDISHKTAGLVCSPILQPGAFTADRLGAALKEWNKSKHLITEPQNGFDDKIQPRGCPTPYIVQTNRKHQHFGCIALVEMGLLMPRYVHGDYDLYAIIPSGEEYNPDHVEVRESTLGSTMQPDQLGLEEKLNLSVLNLEGPLSFKIANYINTRIEQNSRDLLGALMVNHGEQVNLGKPGQTCEPVLAFTAFAINGRFQHILETQADHTAFYKQA
;
A
#
# COMPACT_ATOMS: atom_id res chain seq x y z
N MET A 1 4.89 -2.43 -25.19
CA MET A 1 4.09 -1.23 -24.85
C MET A 1 4.94 -0.39 -23.91
N SER A 2 4.99 0.93 -24.09
CA SER A 2 5.72 1.82 -23.18
C SER A 2 4.92 1.99 -21.88
N LEU A 3 5.59 1.92 -20.73
CA LEU A 3 4.97 2.16 -19.43
C LEU A 3 4.55 3.63 -19.30
N ILE A 4 3.44 3.88 -18.62
CA ILE A 4 2.96 5.25 -18.34
C ILE A 4 2.82 5.50 -16.84
N ALA A 5 3.00 6.76 -16.41
CA ALA A 5 3.00 7.13 -14.99
C ALA A 5 1.73 6.72 -14.23
N SER A 6 0.58 6.68 -14.91
CA SER A 6 -0.71 6.27 -14.32
C SER A 6 -0.77 4.79 -13.91
N GLU A 7 0.22 3.98 -14.32
CA GLU A 7 0.39 2.60 -13.85
C GLU A 7 1.08 2.50 -12.49
N PHE A 8 1.65 3.60 -11.99
CA PHE A 8 2.38 3.64 -10.72
C PHE A 8 1.61 4.43 -9.68
N VAL A 9 1.13 5.61 -10.06
CA VAL A 9 0.46 6.55 -9.17
C VAL A 9 -0.79 7.10 -9.87
N HIS A 10 -1.87 7.30 -9.11
CA HIS A 10 -3.08 7.90 -9.66
C HIS A 10 -2.76 9.32 -10.15
N PRO A 11 -3.18 9.74 -11.36
CA PRO A 11 -2.76 11.02 -11.94
C PRO A 11 -2.96 12.24 -11.05
N ILE A 12 -4.07 12.29 -10.29
CA ILE A 12 -4.37 13.38 -9.36
C ILE A 12 -3.34 13.48 -8.21
N HIS A 13 -2.69 12.38 -7.86
CA HIS A 13 -1.74 12.33 -6.74
C HIS A 13 -0.30 12.67 -7.15
N ILE A 14 0.01 12.71 -8.45
CA ILE A 14 1.35 13.02 -8.97
C ILE A 14 1.89 14.34 -8.40
N GLY A 15 1.03 15.38 -8.32
CA GLY A 15 1.41 16.67 -7.77
C GLY A 15 1.92 16.58 -6.32
N ALA A 16 1.28 15.76 -5.48
CA ALA A 16 1.68 15.57 -4.09
C ALA A 16 3.09 14.96 -3.97
N PHE A 17 3.43 14.01 -4.84
CA PHE A 17 4.77 13.41 -4.86
C PHE A 17 5.83 14.40 -5.34
N ILE A 18 5.56 15.15 -6.40
CA ILE A 18 6.49 16.19 -6.89
C ILE A 18 6.73 17.26 -5.83
N GLU A 19 5.67 17.73 -5.16
CA GLU A 19 5.80 18.70 -4.07
C GLU A 19 6.58 18.15 -2.88
N ALA A 20 6.38 16.89 -2.51
CA ALA A 20 7.15 16.23 -1.46
C ALA A 20 8.64 16.14 -1.83
N ALA A 21 8.97 15.65 -3.03
CA ALA A 21 10.34 15.55 -3.53
C ALA A 21 11.08 16.89 -3.45
N LYS A 22 10.41 17.98 -3.87
CA LYS A 22 10.93 19.35 -3.77
C LYS A 22 11.09 19.82 -2.33
N THR A 23 10.07 19.62 -1.50
CA THR A 23 10.03 20.12 -0.11
C THR A 23 11.12 19.48 0.75
N PHE A 24 11.39 18.20 0.53
CA PHE A 24 12.36 17.43 1.32
C PHE A 24 13.71 17.25 0.63
N HIS A 25 13.94 17.92 -0.51
CA HIS A 25 15.19 17.85 -1.28
C HIS A 25 15.63 16.39 -1.51
N CYS A 26 14.71 15.59 -2.06
CA CYS A 26 14.93 14.17 -2.30
C CYS A 26 14.27 13.70 -3.60
N HIS A 27 14.66 12.53 -4.07
CA HIS A 27 14.00 11.78 -5.12
C HIS A 27 13.19 10.65 -4.50
N ILE A 28 11.95 10.46 -4.94
CA ILE A 28 11.03 9.46 -4.41
C ILE A 28 10.75 8.46 -5.52
N LEU A 29 11.15 7.20 -5.33
CA LEU A 29 10.89 6.13 -6.28
C LEU A 29 9.68 5.32 -5.78
N VAL A 30 8.68 5.17 -6.64
CA VAL A 30 7.43 4.46 -6.35
C VAL A 30 7.31 3.26 -7.26
N ARG A 31 6.96 2.10 -6.69
CA ARG A 31 6.74 0.88 -7.46
C ARG A 31 5.41 0.94 -8.20
N LYS A 32 5.23 0.00 -9.13
CA LYS A 32 3.96 -0.16 -9.84
C LYS A 32 2.84 -0.55 -8.88
N THR A 33 1.89 0.36 -8.64
CA THR A 33 0.60 0.00 -8.03
C THR A 33 -0.22 -0.79 -9.05
N GLY A 34 -0.79 -1.92 -8.66
CA GLY A 34 -1.59 -2.73 -9.60
C GLY A 34 -2.68 -1.89 -10.26
N ASN A 35 -2.72 -1.81 -11.60
CA ASN A 35 -3.63 -0.95 -12.38
C ASN A 35 -5.11 -1.11 -11.95
N LEU A 36 -5.51 -2.31 -11.53
CA LEU A 36 -6.85 -2.60 -11.04
C LEU A 36 -7.17 -1.88 -9.71
N SER A 37 -6.17 -1.73 -8.84
CA SER A 37 -6.28 -0.97 -7.58
C SER A 37 -6.50 0.53 -7.84
N VAL A 38 -5.87 1.08 -8.88
CA VAL A 38 -5.95 2.52 -9.22
C VAL A 38 -7.39 2.97 -9.41
N SER A 39 -8.25 2.09 -9.93
CA SER A 39 -9.67 2.38 -10.13
C SER A 39 -10.47 2.57 -8.83
N TRP A 40 -9.96 2.12 -7.68
CA TRP A 40 -10.60 2.26 -6.36
C TRP A 40 -10.10 3.47 -5.58
N ILE A 41 -8.93 3.99 -5.96
CA ILE A 41 -8.31 5.14 -5.30
C ILE A 41 -9.23 6.35 -5.44
N GLY A 42 -9.49 7.02 -4.32
CA GLY A 42 -10.35 8.21 -4.26
C GLY A 42 -11.84 7.92 -4.08
N LYS A 43 -12.27 6.65 -4.06
CA LYS A 43 -13.70 6.31 -3.90
C LYS A 43 -14.09 6.19 -2.43
N THR A 44 -15.27 6.73 -2.09
CA THR A 44 -15.88 6.56 -0.77
C THR A 44 -16.06 5.08 -0.43
N GLY A 45 -15.73 4.68 0.80
CA GLY A 45 -15.82 3.28 1.24
C GLY A 45 -14.64 2.41 0.82
N TYR A 46 -13.55 3.01 0.33
CA TYR A 46 -12.31 2.30 0.00
C TYR A 46 -11.10 2.97 0.66
N THR A 47 -10.03 2.20 0.87
CA THR A 47 -8.78 2.70 1.45
C THR A 47 -7.58 1.93 0.92
N GLY A 48 -6.42 2.59 0.92
CA GLY A 48 -5.13 1.93 0.70
C GLY A 48 -4.86 0.89 1.79
N LYS A 49 -4.22 -0.20 1.38
CA LYS A 49 -3.72 -1.26 2.26
C LYS A 49 -2.67 -0.69 3.20
N ARG A 50 -2.84 -0.91 4.50
CA ARG A 50 -1.85 -0.52 5.51
C ARG A 50 -0.66 -1.49 5.49
N GLY A 51 0.45 -1.07 6.07
CA GLY A 51 1.67 -1.87 6.10
C GLY A 51 1.57 -3.17 6.91
N ASP A 52 0.60 -3.30 7.83
CA ASP A 52 0.31 -4.53 8.59
C ASP A 52 -0.36 -5.62 7.71
N MET A 53 -1.17 -5.21 6.74
CA MET A 53 -1.88 -6.11 5.85
C MET A 53 -0.98 -6.55 4.68
N LYS A 54 -0.53 -7.82 4.71
CA LYS A 54 0.32 -8.41 3.66
C LYS A 54 -0.47 -9.19 2.60
N ALA A 55 -1.74 -9.50 2.86
CA ALA A 55 -2.60 -10.20 1.91
C ALA A 55 -2.67 -9.48 0.55
N LYS A 56 -2.79 -10.28 -0.51
CA LYS A 56 -2.70 -9.79 -1.89
C LYS A 56 -4.04 -9.30 -2.40
N THR A 57 -4.00 -8.31 -3.30
CA THR A 57 -5.15 -7.93 -4.12
C THR A 57 -5.44 -8.99 -5.17
N ALA A 58 -6.73 -9.23 -5.44
CA ALA A 58 -7.17 -10.03 -6.57
C ALA A 58 -6.83 -9.33 -7.91
N ASN A 59 -6.60 -10.11 -8.96
CA ASN A 59 -6.28 -9.59 -10.29
C ASN A 59 -7.30 -9.96 -11.37
N LEU A 60 -8.42 -10.58 -10.98
CA LEU A 60 -9.55 -10.90 -11.86
C LEU A 60 -10.88 -10.66 -11.14
N ASP A 61 -11.86 -10.15 -11.87
CA ASP A 61 -13.27 -10.25 -11.50
C ASP A 61 -13.83 -11.56 -12.08
N ILE A 62 -14.57 -12.32 -11.29
CA ILE A 62 -15.23 -13.56 -11.76
C ILE A 62 -16.74 -13.37 -11.73
N SER A 63 -17.36 -13.47 -10.56
CA SER A 63 -18.80 -13.22 -10.34
C SER A 63 -19.05 -12.03 -9.41
N HIS A 64 -17.98 -11.47 -8.86
CA HIS A 64 -17.94 -10.38 -7.89
C HIS A 64 -16.88 -9.38 -8.32
N LYS A 65 -17.04 -8.13 -7.89
CA LYS A 65 -16.08 -7.05 -8.11
C LYS A 65 -14.97 -7.17 -7.06
N THR A 66 -13.88 -7.85 -7.39
CA THR A 66 -12.77 -8.13 -6.47
C THR A 66 -11.43 -7.64 -7.01
N ALA A 67 -11.30 -7.47 -8.33
CA ALA A 67 -10.09 -7.01 -8.99
C ALA A 67 -9.57 -5.69 -8.38
N GLY A 68 -8.32 -5.69 -7.93
CA GLY A 68 -7.70 -4.53 -7.29
C GLY A 68 -7.98 -4.38 -5.79
N LEU A 69 -8.85 -5.21 -5.20
CA LEU A 69 -9.13 -5.26 -3.77
C LEU A 69 -8.42 -6.44 -3.12
N VAL A 70 -8.01 -6.29 -1.85
CA VAL A 70 -7.46 -7.38 -1.04
C VAL A 70 -8.56 -8.42 -0.80
N CYS A 71 -8.28 -9.65 -1.21
CA CYS A 71 -9.29 -10.70 -1.33
C CYS A 71 -8.79 -12.03 -0.75
N SER A 72 -9.71 -12.81 -0.18
CA SER A 72 -9.43 -14.15 0.34
C SER A 72 -9.24 -15.14 -0.80
N PRO A 73 -8.04 -15.73 -0.98
CA PRO A 73 -7.82 -16.78 -1.96
C PRO A 73 -8.50 -18.10 -1.56
N ILE A 74 -9.02 -18.21 -0.33
CA ILE A 74 -9.79 -19.37 0.14
C ILE A 74 -11.24 -19.26 -0.30
N LEU A 75 -11.85 -18.08 -0.17
CA LEU A 75 -13.24 -17.84 -0.57
C LEU A 75 -13.37 -17.59 -2.09
N GLN A 76 -12.36 -16.98 -2.69
CA GLN A 76 -12.33 -16.57 -4.10
C GLN A 76 -11.01 -16.99 -4.78
N PRO A 77 -10.67 -18.30 -4.84
CA PRO A 77 -9.44 -18.74 -5.51
C PRO A 77 -9.40 -18.32 -6.99
N GLY A 78 -10.55 -18.29 -7.66
CA GLY A 78 -10.66 -17.89 -9.07
C GLY A 78 -10.39 -16.40 -9.33
N ALA A 79 -10.39 -15.54 -8.30
CA ALA A 79 -10.06 -14.13 -8.45
C ALA A 79 -8.54 -13.88 -8.59
N PHE A 80 -7.74 -14.95 -8.55
CA PHE A 80 -6.30 -14.93 -8.71
C PHE A 80 -5.88 -15.76 -9.92
N THR A 81 -4.99 -15.22 -10.75
CA THR A 81 -4.30 -16.01 -11.79
C THR A 81 -3.45 -17.12 -11.15
N ALA A 82 -3.19 -18.19 -11.91
CA ALA A 82 -2.50 -19.37 -11.40
C ALA A 82 -1.11 -19.07 -10.79
N ASP A 83 -0.37 -18.15 -11.40
CA ASP A 83 0.94 -17.67 -10.95
C ASP A 83 0.86 -16.81 -9.68
N ARG A 84 -0.27 -16.13 -9.44
CA ARG A 84 -0.50 -15.26 -8.28
C ARG A 84 -1.10 -16.00 -7.08
N LEU A 85 -1.88 -17.05 -7.33
CA LEU A 85 -2.64 -17.76 -6.29
C LEU A 85 -1.75 -18.29 -5.16
N GLY A 86 -0.60 -18.89 -5.48
CA GLY A 86 0.33 -19.41 -4.49
C GLY A 86 0.86 -18.32 -3.54
N ALA A 87 1.24 -17.16 -4.09
CA ALA A 87 1.67 -16.01 -3.30
C ALA A 87 0.51 -15.42 -2.47
N ALA A 88 -0.70 -15.38 -3.03
CA ALA A 88 -1.89 -14.91 -2.33
C ALA A 88 -2.20 -15.79 -1.11
N LEU A 89 -2.20 -17.12 -1.26
CA LEU A 89 -2.41 -18.07 -0.16
C LEU A 89 -1.34 -17.91 0.93
N LYS A 90 -0.08 -17.80 0.54
CA LYS A 90 1.04 -17.62 1.48
C LYS A 90 0.87 -16.35 2.32
N GLU A 91 0.66 -15.20 1.68
CA GLU A 91 0.54 -13.93 2.41
C GLU A 91 -0.79 -13.81 3.16
N TRP A 92 -1.88 -14.43 2.66
CA TRP A 92 -3.15 -14.52 3.39
C TRP A 92 -2.98 -15.24 4.73
N ASN A 93 -2.29 -16.40 4.73
CA ASN A 93 -2.04 -17.16 5.94
C ASN A 93 -1.20 -16.41 6.96
N LYS A 94 -0.30 -15.53 6.51
CA LYS A 94 0.45 -14.64 7.40
C LYS A 94 -0.44 -13.57 8.01
N SER A 95 -1.39 -13.00 7.26
CA SER A 95 -2.26 -11.91 7.73
C SER A 95 -3.56 -12.37 8.40
N LYS A 96 -3.88 -13.67 8.41
CA LYS A 96 -5.17 -14.19 8.94
C LYS A 96 -5.48 -13.76 10.37
N HIS A 97 -4.46 -13.54 11.19
CA HIS A 97 -4.60 -13.10 12.59
C HIS A 97 -5.14 -11.65 12.71
N LEU A 98 -5.11 -10.87 11.63
CA LEU A 98 -5.65 -9.50 11.56
C LEU A 98 -7.09 -9.48 11.01
N ILE A 99 -7.66 -10.62 10.62
CA ILE A 99 -8.90 -10.68 9.84
C ILE A 99 -9.97 -11.46 10.62
N THR A 100 -11.09 -10.80 10.88
CA THR A 100 -12.32 -11.41 11.42
C THR A 100 -13.11 -12.00 10.26
N GLU A 101 -13.52 -13.27 10.40
CA GLU A 101 -14.41 -13.95 9.47
C GLU A 101 -15.82 -14.08 10.06
N PRO A 102 -16.77 -13.20 9.67
CA PRO A 102 -18.15 -13.28 10.15
C PRO A 102 -18.90 -14.42 9.48
N GLN A 103 -19.91 -14.99 10.15
CA GLN A 103 -20.71 -16.09 9.58
C GLN A 103 -21.57 -15.65 8.38
N ASN A 104 -22.12 -14.43 8.40
CA ASN A 104 -23.13 -13.95 7.45
C ASN A 104 -22.72 -12.67 6.69
N GLY A 105 -21.43 -12.40 6.61
CA GLY A 105 -20.90 -11.15 6.07
C GLY A 105 -21.13 -9.95 6.99
N PHE A 106 -21.02 -8.76 6.42
CA PHE A 106 -21.29 -7.49 7.11
C PHE A 106 -21.95 -6.49 6.14
N ASP A 107 -22.64 -5.49 6.70
CA ASP A 107 -23.19 -4.36 5.95
C ASP A 107 -22.08 -3.30 5.76
N ASP A 108 -21.72 -2.99 4.52
CA ASP A 108 -20.68 -2.02 4.22
C ASP A 108 -21.12 -0.55 4.41
N LYS A 109 -22.37 -0.32 4.82
CA LYS A 109 -22.91 0.98 5.20
C LYS A 109 -22.93 1.25 6.69
N ILE A 110 -22.67 0.23 7.51
CA ILE A 110 -22.78 0.31 8.98
C ILE A 110 -21.52 -0.27 9.59
N GLN A 111 -20.86 0.50 10.47
CA GLN A 111 -19.68 0.02 11.19
C GLN A 111 -20.01 -1.25 12.01
N PRO A 112 -19.34 -2.39 11.74
CA PRO A 112 -19.50 -3.61 12.52
C PRO A 112 -19.10 -3.40 13.97
N ARG A 113 -19.87 -3.98 14.90
CA ARG A 113 -19.60 -3.92 16.34
C ARG A 113 -18.93 -5.20 16.81
N GLY A 114 -18.05 -5.07 17.81
CA GLY A 114 -17.41 -6.22 18.45
C GLY A 114 -16.43 -6.98 17.56
N CYS A 115 -15.86 -6.34 16.54
CA CYS A 115 -14.81 -6.95 15.73
C CYS A 115 -13.50 -7.02 16.53
N PRO A 116 -12.95 -8.21 16.78
CA PRO A 116 -11.72 -8.37 17.57
C PRO A 116 -10.46 -7.93 16.82
N THR A 117 -10.53 -7.79 15.49
CA THR A 117 -9.38 -7.51 14.62
C THR A 117 -9.63 -6.34 13.67
N PRO A 118 -8.60 -5.64 13.18
CA PRO A 118 -8.78 -4.40 12.42
C PRO A 118 -9.42 -4.60 11.05
N TYR A 119 -9.44 -5.83 10.53
CA TYR A 119 -10.07 -6.16 9.26
C TYR A 119 -11.18 -7.17 9.43
N ILE A 120 -12.15 -7.13 8.52
CA ILE A 120 -13.24 -8.09 8.40
C ILE A 120 -13.37 -8.54 6.94
N VAL A 121 -13.61 -9.82 6.70
CA VAL A 121 -13.84 -10.34 5.34
C VAL A 121 -15.34 -10.43 5.01
N GLN A 122 -15.72 -10.06 3.80
CA GLN A 122 -17.10 -10.13 3.33
C GLN A 122 -17.48 -11.57 2.95
N THR A 123 -18.20 -12.28 3.81
CA THR A 123 -18.60 -13.69 3.59
C THR A 123 -20.00 -13.86 3.00
N ASN A 124 -20.78 -12.78 2.81
CA ASN A 124 -22.07 -12.87 2.13
C ASN A 124 -21.87 -13.07 0.62
N ARG A 125 -22.17 -14.27 0.12
CA ARG A 125 -22.03 -14.65 -1.30
C ARG A 125 -22.83 -13.79 -2.28
N LYS A 126 -23.88 -13.09 -1.81
CA LYS A 126 -24.69 -12.18 -2.63
C LYS A 126 -24.10 -10.76 -2.69
N HIS A 127 -23.12 -10.44 -1.84
CA HIS A 127 -22.50 -9.13 -1.81
C HIS A 127 -21.55 -8.95 -2.99
N GLN A 128 -21.53 -7.77 -3.62
CA GLN A 128 -20.68 -7.50 -4.79
C GLN A 128 -19.18 -7.68 -4.54
N HIS A 129 -18.74 -7.60 -3.28
CA HIS A 129 -17.36 -7.75 -2.82
C HIS A 129 -17.14 -9.03 -2.02
N PHE A 130 -17.92 -10.08 -2.25
CA PHE A 130 -17.74 -11.38 -1.58
C PHE A 130 -16.27 -11.85 -1.67
N GLY A 131 -15.66 -12.12 -0.52
CA GLY A 131 -14.27 -12.52 -0.36
C GLY A 131 -13.30 -11.35 -0.11
N CYS A 132 -13.68 -10.09 -0.33
CA CYS A 132 -12.81 -8.94 -0.07
C CYS A 132 -12.79 -8.54 1.41
N ILE A 133 -11.68 -7.98 1.85
CA ILE A 133 -11.54 -7.44 3.21
C ILE A 133 -11.88 -5.95 3.26
N ALA A 134 -12.41 -5.52 4.40
CA ALA A 134 -12.57 -4.12 4.76
C ALA A 134 -11.88 -3.80 6.08
N LEU A 135 -11.31 -2.61 6.17
CA LEU A 135 -10.83 -2.00 7.41
C LEU A 135 -12.03 -1.57 8.25
N VAL A 136 -12.04 -1.97 9.53
CA VAL A 136 -13.10 -1.70 10.51
C VAL A 136 -12.55 -1.18 11.85
N GLU A 137 -11.41 -0.50 11.82
CA GLU A 137 -10.77 0.06 13.01
C GLU A 137 -11.62 1.16 13.68
N MET A 138 -11.39 1.35 14.98
CA MET A 138 -12.07 2.33 15.81
C MET A 138 -11.94 3.74 15.24
N GLY A 139 -13.07 4.48 15.19
CA GLY A 139 -13.13 5.86 14.69
C GLY A 139 -13.65 5.97 13.25
N LEU A 140 -13.77 4.86 12.51
CA LEU A 140 -14.46 4.85 11.23
C LEU A 140 -15.99 4.85 11.40
N LEU A 141 -16.67 5.62 10.55
CA LEU A 141 -18.14 5.65 10.49
C LEU A 141 -18.73 4.45 9.73
N MET A 142 -17.95 3.89 8.80
CA MET A 142 -18.33 2.74 7.98
C MET A 142 -17.08 1.96 7.55
N PRO A 143 -17.20 0.65 7.23
CA PRO A 143 -16.09 -0.15 6.71
C PRO A 143 -15.50 0.43 5.44
N ARG A 144 -14.21 0.20 5.21
CA ARG A 144 -13.53 0.60 3.97
C ARG A 144 -12.85 -0.57 3.31
N TYR A 145 -13.29 -0.97 2.12
CA TYR A 145 -12.64 -2.04 1.37
C TYR A 145 -11.21 -1.67 0.99
N VAL A 146 -10.31 -2.63 1.11
CA VAL A 146 -8.88 -2.37 1.02
C VAL A 146 -8.40 -2.60 -0.42
N HIS A 147 -7.83 -1.58 -1.06
CA HIS A 147 -7.15 -1.67 -2.36
C HIS A 147 -5.63 -1.56 -2.20
N GLY A 148 -4.87 -1.76 -3.29
CA GLY A 148 -3.41 -1.56 -3.26
C GLY A 148 -3.00 -0.12 -2.94
N ASP A 149 -1.94 0.04 -2.15
CA ASP A 149 -1.31 1.29 -1.76
C ASP A 149 -0.16 1.69 -2.71
N TYR A 150 0.53 2.79 -2.40
CA TYR A 150 1.77 3.22 -3.05
C TYR A 150 2.96 2.68 -2.27
N ASP A 151 3.54 1.59 -2.79
CA ASP A 151 4.75 1.01 -2.22
C ASP A 151 5.97 1.88 -2.64
N LEU A 152 6.63 2.50 -1.67
CA LEU A 152 7.88 3.21 -1.92
C LEU A 152 9.01 2.22 -2.18
N TYR A 153 9.72 2.43 -3.28
CA TYR A 153 10.92 1.67 -3.59
C TYR A 153 12.14 2.24 -2.87
N ALA A 154 12.37 3.55 -3.00
CA ALA A 154 13.49 4.26 -2.39
C ALA A 154 13.18 5.75 -2.18
N ILE A 155 13.82 6.36 -1.20
CA ILE A 155 13.91 7.80 -1.01
C ILE A 155 15.40 8.14 -1.00
N ILE A 156 15.78 9.05 -1.88
CA ILE A 156 17.18 9.34 -2.18
C ILE A 156 17.42 10.83 -1.94
N PRO A 157 18.30 11.25 -1.02
CA PRO A 157 18.68 12.65 -0.89
C PRO A 157 19.18 13.22 -2.22
N SER A 158 18.79 14.46 -2.55
CA SER A 158 19.20 15.05 -3.82
C SER A 158 20.58 15.71 -3.74
N GLY A 159 21.39 15.59 -4.79
CA GLY A 159 22.70 16.22 -4.90
C GLY A 159 23.86 15.39 -4.32
N GLU A 160 23.63 14.12 -4.01
CA GLU A 160 24.62 13.19 -3.47
C GLU A 160 24.49 11.83 -4.17
N GLU A 161 25.62 11.17 -4.44
CA GLU A 161 25.60 9.82 -5.00
C GLU A 161 24.93 8.85 -4.03
N TYR A 162 23.92 8.12 -4.51
CA TYR A 162 23.16 7.18 -3.70
C TYR A 162 23.75 5.78 -3.78
N ASN A 163 24.15 5.24 -2.63
CA ASN A 163 24.56 3.84 -2.51
C ASN A 163 23.48 3.01 -1.79
N PRO A 164 22.72 2.15 -2.51
CA PRO A 164 21.66 1.34 -1.92
C PRO A 164 22.17 0.25 -0.96
N ASP A 165 23.49 -0.02 -0.92
CA ASP A 165 24.09 -0.95 0.05
C ASP A 165 24.38 -0.28 1.40
N HIS A 166 24.36 1.05 1.47
CA HIS A 166 24.77 1.85 2.63
C HIS A 166 23.61 2.77 3.08
N VAL A 167 22.42 2.19 3.26
CA VAL A 167 21.23 2.94 3.68
C VAL A 167 21.10 2.92 5.20
N GLU A 168 20.89 4.08 5.82
CA GLU A 168 20.52 4.16 7.23
C GLU A 168 19.08 3.67 7.42
N VAL A 169 18.93 2.57 8.16
CA VAL A 169 17.63 1.96 8.43
C VAL A 169 17.25 2.17 9.89
N ARG A 170 16.02 2.63 10.11
CA ARG A 170 15.36 2.63 11.40
C ARG A 170 14.34 1.50 11.47
N GLU A 171 14.42 0.70 12.52
CA GLU A 171 13.38 -0.27 12.85
C GLU A 171 12.22 0.43 13.58
N SER A 172 11.02 0.19 13.10
CA SER A 172 9.77 0.65 13.69
C SER A 172 8.74 -0.48 13.67
N THR A 173 7.61 -0.28 14.32
CA THR A 173 6.51 -1.25 14.34
C THR A 173 5.24 -0.60 13.82
N LEU A 174 4.60 -1.23 12.83
CA LEU A 174 3.28 -0.86 12.33
C LEU A 174 2.25 -1.81 12.93
N GLY A 175 1.11 -1.30 13.37
CA GLY A 175 0.07 -2.17 13.94
C GLY A 175 -1.20 -1.41 14.25
N SER A 176 -2.23 -2.15 14.65
CA SER A 176 -3.49 -1.57 15.09
C SER A 176 -3.39 -1.05 16.53
N THR A 177 -4.04 0.08 16.80
CA THR A 177 -4.25 0.57 18.18
C THR A 177 -5.47 -0.09 18.83
N MET A 178 -6.17 -1.00 18.15
CA MET A 178 -7.28 -1.71 18.76
C MET A 178 -6.78 -2.53 19.94
N GLN A 179 -7.37 -2.27 21.11
CA GLN A 179 -7.19 -3.04 22.32
C GLN A 179 -8.55 -3.62 22.72
N PRO A 180 -9.02 -4.70 22.09
CA PRO A 180 -10.16 -5.43 22.64
C PRO A 180 -9.75 -5.92 24.03
N ASP A 181 -10.55 -5.62 25.05
CA ASP A 181 -10.30 -6.04 26.44
C ASP A 181 -10.13 -7.57 26.60
N GLN A 182 -10.55 -8.32 25.58
CA GLN A 182 -10.54 -9.78 25.53
C GLN A 182 -9.26 -10.39 24.94
N LEU A 183 -8.36 -9.61 24.32
CA LEU A 183 -7.12 -10.15 23.74
C LEU A 183 -6.00 -10.24 24.78
N GLY A 184 -5.33 -11.39 24.82
CA GLY A 184 -4.12 -11.60 25.62
C GLY A 184 -2.92 -10.78 25.12
N LEU A 185 -1.87 -10.68 25.93
CA LEU A 185 -0.67 -9.88 25.60
C LEU A 185 0.04 -10.40 24.32
N GLU A 186 0.11 -11.71 24.14
CA GLU A 186 0.73 -12.35 22.97
C GLU A 186 -0.07 -12.05 21.68
N GLU A 187 -1.38 -12.12 21.76
CA GLU A 187 -2.27 -11.76 20.65
C GLU A 187 -2.12 -10.28 20.26
N LYS A 188 -1.95 -9.39 21.25
CA LYS A 188 -1.68 -7.97 21.02
C LYS A 188 -0.34 -7.72 20.33
N LEU A 189 0.73 -8.42 20.73
CA LEU A 189 2.03 -8.34 20.06
C LEU A 189 1.94 -8.82 18.61
N ASN A 190 1.13 -9.84 18.35
CA ASN A 190 0.89 -10.34 16.99
C ASN A 190 0.12 -9.36 16.10
N LEU A 191 -0.57 -8.35 16.65
CA LEU A 191 -1.20 -7.28 15.84
C LEU A 191 -0.20 -6.25 15.29
N SER A 192 1.09 -6.43 15.60
CA SER A 192 2.16 -5.51 15.25
C SER A 192 3.16 -6.19 14.30
N VAL A 193 3.63 -5.46 13.29
CA VAL A 193 4.59 -5.94 12.28
C VAL A 193 5.81 -5.03 12.24
N LEU A 194 6.98 -5.62 12.02
CA LEU A 194 8.22 -4.88 11.81
C LEU A 194 8.13 -4.04 10.53
N ASN A 195 8.64 -2.82 10.58
CA ASN A 195 8.75 -1.88 9.47
C ASN A 195 10.15 -1.27 9.45
N LEU A 196 10.78 -1.28 8.28
CA LEU A 196 12.13 -0.74 8.06
C LEU A 196 12.01 0.54 7.24
N GLU A 197 12.38 1.67 7.82
CA GLU A 197 12.19 2.99 7.21
C GLU A 197 13.46 3.84 7.29
N GLY A 198 13.68 4.67 6.29
CA GLY A 198 14.68 5.71 6.30
C GLY A 198 14.28 6.92 7.16
N PRO A 199 15.20 7.86 7.39
CA PRO A 199 14.95 9.03 8.25
C PRO A 199 13.88 9.98 7.71
N LEU A 200 13.61 9.96 6.40
CA LEU A 200 12.63 10.83 5.74
C LEU A 200 11.28 10.16 5.47
N SER A 201 11.18 8.83 5.54
CA SER A 201 10.02 8.07 5.04
C SER A 201 8.74 8.50 5.73
N PHE A 202 8.75 8.60 7.06
CA PHE A 202 7.57 9.05 7.81
C PHE A 202 7.15 10.48 7.43
N LYS A 203 8.09 11.41 7.30
CA LYS A 203 7.81 12.82 6.95
C LYS A 203 7.22 12.92 5.55
N ILE A 204 7.80 12.20 4.58
CA ILE A 204 7.36 12.18 3.18
C ILE A 204 6.00 11.51 3.07
N ALA A 205 5.81 10.34 3.67
CA ALA A 205 4.53 9.63 3.67
C ALA A 205 3.41 10.50 4.26
N ASN A 206 3.66 11.13 5.41
CA ASN A 206 2.69 12.02 6.04
C ASN A 206 2.36 13.24 5.16
N TYR A 207 3.37 13.87 4.56
CA TYR A 207 3.17 15.01 3.65
C TYR A 207 2.31 14.60 2.44
N ILE A 208 2.66 13.51 1.77
CA ILE A 208 1.94 13.00 0.60
C ILE A 208 0.49 12.67 0.98
N ASN A 209 0.27 11.91 2.06
CA ASN A 209 -1.07 11.55 2.51
C ASN A 209 -1.92 12.78 2.84
N THR A 210 -1.35 13.77 3.52
CA THR A 210 -2.05 15.05 3.84
C THR A 210 -2.44 15.80 2.56
N ARG A 211 -1.56 15.86 1.56
CA ARG A 211 -1.84 16.50 0.27
C ARG A 211 -2.89 15.74 -0.55
N ILE A 212 -2.87 14.41 -0.50
CA ILE A 212 -3.88 13.58 -1.15
C ILE A 212 -5.25 13.82 -0.51
N GLU A 213 -5.33 13.83 0.82
CA GLU A 213 -6.57 14.06 1.57
C GLU A 213 -7.18 15.44 1.25
N GLN A 214 -6.36 16.49 1.15
CA GLN A 214 -6.81 17.83 0.76
C GLN A 214 -7.49 17.87 -0.62
N ASN A 215 -7.07 17.01 -1.55
CA ASN A 215 -7.58 16.96 -2.92
C ASN A 215 -8.69 15.92 -3.13
N SER A 216 -8.90 15.03 -2.16
CA SER A 216 -9.81 13.91 -2.24
C SER A 216 -10.62 13.79 -0.94
N ARG A 217 -11.74 14.51 -0.85
CA ARG A 217 -12.59 14.52 0.36
C ARG A 217 -13.08 13.13 0.78
N ASP A 218 -13.23 12.24 -0.18
CA ASP A 218 -13.64 10.85 0.04
C ASP A 218 -12.52 9.96 0.61
N LEU A 219 -11.28 10.46 0.68
CA LEU A 219 -10.11 9.82 1.29
C LEU A 219 -9.81 10.33 2.70
N LEU A 220 -10.75 10.98 3.39
CA LEU A 220 -10.51 11.46 4.77
C LEU A 220 -10.02 10.30 5.66
N GLY A 221 -8.79 10.37 6.16
CA GLY A 221 -8.13 9.30 6.92
C GLY A 221 -7.73 8.03 6.14
N ALA A 222 -7.83 8.01 4.81
CA ALA A 222 -7.34 6.92 3.95
C ALA A 222 -5.89 7.18 3.55
N LEU A 223 -4.96 6.44 4.16
CA LEU A 223 -3.54 6.55 3.89
C LEU A 223 -3.15 5.75 2.65
N MET A 224 -2.37 6.36 1.76
CA MET A 224 -1.92 5.78 0.49
C MET A 224 -0.45 5.38 0.50
N VAL A 225 0.38 6.01 1.33
CA VAL A 225 1.77 5.61 1.57
C VAL A 225 1.86 5.13 3.01
N ASN A 226 2.09 3.83 3.22
CA ASN A 226 1.83 3.18 4.51
C ASN A 226 3.04 2.47 5.14
N HIS A 227 4.17 2.33 4.44
CA HIS A 227 5.35 1.65 4.96
C HIS A 227 6.65 2.24 4.41
N GLY A 228 7.77 1.86 5.00
CA GLY A 228 9.11 2.28 4.59
C GLY A 228 9.54 1.71 3.23
N GLU A 229 10.71 2.12 2.78
CA GLU A 229 11.23 1.86 1.44
C GLU A 229 11.69 0.41 1.27
N GLN A 230 11.43 -0.17 0.09
CA GLN A 230 11.86 -1.53 -0.23
C GLN A 230 13.37 -1.70 -0.15
N VAL A 231 14.16 -0.70 -0.57
CA VAL A 231 15.63 -0.75 -0.51
C VAL A 231 16.18 -0.98 0.91
N ASN A 232 15.43 -0.61 1.94
CA ASN A 232 15.82 -0.85 3.34
C ASN A 232 15.78 -2.33 3.74
N LEU A 233 15.21 -3.20 2.90
CA LEU A 233 15.29 -4.65 3.06
C LEU A 233 16.69 -5.20 2.69
N GLY A 234 17.64 -4.34 2.32
CA GLY A 234 18.99 -4.70 1.86
C GLY A 234 18.99 -5.29 0.46
N LYS A 235 19.95 -6.19 0.16
CA LYS A 235 20.06 -6.85 -1.16
C LYS A 235 18.75 -7.46 -1.67
N PRO A 236 17.91 -8.14 -0.85
CA PRO A 236 16.60 -8.61 -1.29
C PRO A 236 15.62 -7.52 -1.78
N GLY A 237 15.80 -6.28 -1.32
CA GLY A 237 14.99 -5.13 -1.70
C GLY A 237 15.44 -4.42 -2.98
N GLN A 238 16.66 -4.68 -3.45
CA GLN A 238 17.25 -4.07 -4.64
C GLN A 238 16.88 -4.85 -5.91
N THR A 239 15.59 -4.89 -6.24
CA THR A 239 15.06 -5.72 -7.35
C THR A 239 15.26 -5.08 -8.73
N CYS A 240 15.43 -3.75 -8.79
CA CYS A 240 15.48 -2.96 -10.03
C CYS A 240 14.28 -3.26 -10.96
N GLU A 241 13.14 -3.53 -10.33
CA GLU A 241 11.86 -3.56 -11.03
C GLU A 241 11.49 -2.16 -11.52
N PRO A 242 10.63 -2.03 -12.55
CA PRO A 242 10.22 -0.72 -13.01
C PRO A 242 9.65 0.14 -11.89
N VAL A 243 10.12 1.39 -11.79
CA VAL A 243 9.65 2.39 -10.83
C VAL A 243 9.39 3.73 -11.50
N LEU A 244 8.50 4.52 -10.90
CA LEU A 244 8.33 5.93 -11.22
C LEU A 244 9.10 6.77 -10.20
N ALA A 245 10.12 7.47 -10.67
CA ALA A 245 10.92 8.41 -9.89
C ALA A 245 10.32 9.82 -9.97
N PHE A 246 10.07 10.45 -8.82
CA PHE A 246 9.75 11.87 -8.68
C PHE A 246 10.99 12.61 -8.19
N THR A 247 11.43 13.64 -8.90
CA THR A 247 12.71 14.31 -8.64
C THR A 247 12.54 15.66 -7.94
N ALA A 248 13.54 16.04 -7.13
CA ALA A 248 13.56 17.32 -6.41
C ALA A 248 13.70 18.53 -7.35
N PHE A 249 14.35 18.33 -8.49
CA PHE A 249 14.50 19.31 -9.55
C PHE A 249 14.23 18.65 -10.91
N ALA A 250 13.96 19.46 -11.93
CA ALA A 250 13.67 18.95 -13.25
C ALA A 250 14.93 18.36 -13.89
N ILE A 251 14.90 17.10 -14.28
CA ILE A 251 15.92 16.45 -15.11
C ILE A 251 15.38 16.46 -16.54
N ASN A 252 16.12 17.05 -17.48
CA ASN A 252 15.68 17.21 -18.87
C ASN A 252 14.28 17.87 -19.00
N GLY A 253 13.99 18.85 -18.12
CA GLY A 253 12.72 19.57 -18.11
C GLY A 253 11.53 18.80 -17.50
N ARG A 254 11.75 17.63 -16.89
CA ARG A 254 10.70 16.81 -16.27
C ARG A 254 11.00 16.48 -14.81
N PHE A 255 9.95 16.45 -13.99
CA PHE A 255 10.00 16.07 -12.57
C PHE A 255 9.68 14.59 -12.33
N GLN A 256 9.39 13.83 -13.38
CA GLN A 256 9.02 12.42 -13.28
C GLN A 256 9.70 11.60 -14.38
N HIS A 257 10.23 10.44 -14.00
CA HIS A 257 11.01 9.55 -14.87
C HIS A 257 10.66 8.10 -14.56
N ILE A 258 10.48 7.28 -15.58
CA ILE A 258 10.32 5.83 -15.38
C ILE A 258 11.71 5.22 -15.51
N LEU A 259 12.13 4.48 -14.49
CA LEU A 259 13.34 3.68 -14.52
C LEU A 259 12.88 2.23 -14.77
N GLU A 260 13.29 1.63 -15.88
CA GLU A 260 12.79 0.31 -16.30
C GLU A 260 13.83 -0.79 -16.13
N THR A 261 15.10 -0.42 -16.16
CA THR A 261 16.22 -1.35 -16.20
C THR A 261 17.25 -1.08 -15.10
N GLN A 262 18.05 -2.08 -14.78
CA GLN A 262 19.22 -1.93 -13.91
C GLN A 262 20.12 -0.75 -14.31
N ALA A 263 20.31 -0.54 -15.62
CA ALA A 263 21.12 0.56 -16.13
C ALA A 263 20.49 1.92 -15.81
N ASP A 264 19.16 2.05 -15.94
CA ASP A 264 18.44 3.28 -15.58
C ASP A 264 18.56 3.59 -14.09
N HIS A 265 18.37 2.56 -13.23
CA HIS A 265 18.55 2.70 -11.78
C HIS A 265 19.96 3.15 -11.43
N THR A 266 20.98 2.48 -11.97
CA THR A 266 22.38 2.83 -11.70
C THR A 266 22.74 4.22 -12.22
N ALA A 267 22.26 4.60 -13.41
CA ALA A 267 22.48 5.94 -13.94
C ALA A 267 21.80 7.00 -13.07
N PHE A 268 20.57 6.73 -12.61
CA PHE A 268 19.81 7.63 -11.74
C PHE A 268 20.49 7.80 -10.38
N TYR A 269 20.95 6.72 -9.73
CA TYR A 269 21.62 6.80 -8.42
C TYR A 269 22.92 7.61 -8.44
N LYS A 270 23.63 7.61 -9.57
CA LYS A 270 24.85 8.41 -9.77
C LYS A 270 24.57 9.90 -9.99
N GLN A 271 23.35 10.25 -10.37
CA GLN A 271 22.95 11.61 -10.76
C GLN A 271 21.95 12.24 -9.78
N ALA A 272 21.60 11.53 -8.72
CA ALA A 272 20.57 11.92 -7.76
C ALA A 272 20.95 13.19 -6.97
#